data_AF-A0A7X7XQL4-F1
#
_entry.id   AF-A0A7X7XQL4-F1
#
_cell.length_a   1.000
_cell.length_b   1.000
_cell.length_c   1.000
_cell.angle_alpha   90.00
_cell.angle_beta   90.00
_cell.angle_gamma   90.00
#
_symmetry.space_group_name_H-M   'P 1'
#
loop_
_entity.id
_entity.type
_entity.pdbx_description
1 polymer ?
#
loop_
_entity_poly.entity_id
_entity_poly.type
_entity_poly.pdbx_seq_one_letter_code
_entity_poly.pdbx_strand_id
1 'polypeptide(L)'
;MADVVVLGAGVAGHTAALHLKRLLGKEHTVTVVTPNSQWNWIPSNIWVGVGDMPAEKVLFPLADVYRKQKIEYLQAKAVAIHPDGSETDPRPFVDIEYTGQGRAGEPGTVHYDYLINATGPKLRFEATPGMGPGGYTHSVCTADHATHAAHALEASIAKMRAGERQTLVIGMGHGTCTCQGAAFEYVFNVDHTIRQAGVRDLATIVYLTNEAALGDFGVGGMVFDQEGFQTTSELWTKSLFRERGVLAIVGAHVERVEDGVIHYETLDGTKHSLAFDFSMLIPPFGGVGLKAYARDGGDITDTLFAPSGFMKVDADYTPKPYEQWKATDWPSTYEVPGYRNLFAVGIAFAPPHAISKPLKTPNGTAIAPAPPRTGMPSGVTGKAAAITIARRIKNPDAPAEPASMAHMGAACVASAGTGLTKGSAAAMTMLPVVPDYDRYPTGRDVRETRGELGLHGHWVKLMLHYLFLYKAKAKFGWPLIPE
;
A
#
# COMPACT_ATOMS: atom_id res chain seq x y z
N MET A 1 -23.80 19.62 16.41
CA MET A 1 -23.61 18.79 15.20
C MET A 1 -22.18 19.01 14.75
N ALA A 2 -21.44 17.95 14.43
CA ALA A 2 -20.05 18.06 14.00
C ALA A 2 -19.91 17.50 12.59
N ASP A 3 -19.07 18.11 11.76
CA ASP A 3 -18.79 17.71 10.39
C ASP A 3 -17.42 17.02 10.32
N VAL A 4 -17.40 15.74 9.97
CA VAL A 4 -16.18 14.95 9.83
C VAL A 4 -15.96 14.59 8.37
N VAL A 5 -14.84 15.05 7.81
CA VAL A 5 -14.47 14.78 6.41
C VAL A 5 -13.38 13.72 6.34
N VAL A 6 -13.54 12.76 5.44
CA VAL A 6 -12.55 11.72 5.14
C VAL A 6 -12.15 11.82 3.66
N LEU A 7 -10.87 12.09 3.41
CA LEU A 7 -10.31 12.15 2.07
C LEU A 7 -9.80 10.78 1.67
N GLY A 8 -10.32 10.23 0.59
CA GLY A 8 -9.99 8.90 0.08
C GLY A 8 -10.88 7.80 0.66
N ALA A 9 -11.27 6.86 -0.21
CA ALA A 9 -12.09 5.71 0.13
C ALA A 9 -11.33 4.38 -0.08
N GLY A 10 -10.01 4.37 0.14
CA GLY A 10 -9.21 3.13 0.18
C GLY A 10 -9.44 2.35 1.47
N VAL A 11 -8.56 1.41 1.81
CA VAL A 11 -8.67 0.60 3.04
C VAL A 11 -8.82 1.47 4.29
N ALA A 12 -7.90 2.41 4.52
CA ALA A 12 -7.90 3.25 5.72
C ALA A 12 -9.13 4.20 5.78
N GLY A 13 -9.40 4.93 4.71
CA GLY A 13 -10.46 5.93 4.67
C GLY A 13 -11.87 5.32 4.71
N HIS A 14 -12.08 4.21 4.00
CA HIS A 14 -13.35 3.50 4.05
C HIS A 14 -13.61 2.90 5.45
N THR A 15 -12.60 2.29 6.07
CA THR A 15 -12.68 1.80 7.46
C THR A 15 -12.99 2.94 8.43
N ALA A 16 -12.29 4.08 8.30
CA ALA A 16 -12.52 5.26 9.14
C ALA A 16 -13.97 5.77 9.02
N ALA A 17 -14.49 5.92 7.79
CA ALA A 17 -15.84 6.42 7.53
C ALA A 17 -16.93 5.51 8.13
N LEU A 18 -16.80 4.18 7.96
CA LEU A 18 -17.74 3.22 8.54
C LEU A 18 -17.73 3.26 10.07
N HIS A 19 -16.54 3.34 10.69
CA HIS A 19 -16.42 3.43 12.14
C HIS A 19 -16.93 4.76 12.70
N LEU A 20 -16.58 5.89 12.07
CA LEU A 20 -17.10 7.22 12.43
C LEU A 20 -18.62 7.20 12.43
N LYS A 21 -19.23 6.72 11.34
CA LYS A 21 -20.69 6.73 11.22
C LYS A 21 -21.36 5.85 12.28
N ARG A 22 -20.78 4.68 12.57
CA ARG A 22 -21.27 3.78 13.62
C ARG A 22 -21.18 4.42 15.01
N LEU A 23 -20.08 5.10 15.32
CA LEU A 23 -19.79 5.65 16.65
C LEU A 23 -20.52 6.97 16.93
N LEU A 24 -20.72 7.80 15.89
CA LEU A 24 -21.37 9.11 15.98
C LEU A 24 -22.88 9.06 15.77
N GLY A 25 -23.40 8.02 15.11
CA GLY A 25 -24.83 7.88 14.87
C GLY A 25 -25.38 8.89 13.85
N LYS A 26 -26.54 9.48 14.15
CA LYS A 26 -27.29 10.35 13.23
C LYS A 26 -27.09 11.84 13.47
N GLU A 27 -26.51 12.23 14.61
CA GLU A 27 -26.39 13.64 15.04
C GLU A 27 -25.23 14.41 14.40
N HIS A 28 -24.30 13.68 13.76
CA HIS A 28 -23.11 14.22 13.13
C HIS A 28 -23.00 13.79 11.67
N THR A 29 -22.36 14.63 10.88
CA THR A 29 -22.14 14.43 9.45
C THR A 29 -20.82 13.72 9.24
N VAL A 30 -20.81 12.71 8.37
CA VAL A 30 -19.57 12.07 7.90
C VAL A 30 -19.60 12.16 6.39
N THR A 31 -18.62 12.87 5.82
CA THR A 31 -18.52 13.12 4.38
C THR A 31 -17.25 12.48 3.85
N VAL A 32 -17.39 11.60 2.86
CA VAL A 32 -16.26 10.97 2.17
C VAL A 32 -16.07 11.63 0.82
N VAL A 33 -14.85 12.12 0.59
CA VAL A 33 -14.41 12.72 -0.67
C VAL A 33 -13.44 11.75 -1.34
N THR A 34 -13.78 11.21 -2.51
CA THR A 34 -12.87 10.32 -3.25
C THR A 34 -13.06 10.45 -4.77
N PRO A 35 -12.00 10.41 -5.57
CA PRO A 35 -12.13 10.58 -7.01
C PRO A 35 -12.79 9.38 -7.71
N ASN A 36 -12.66 8.18 -7.12
CA ASN A 36 -13.16 6.93 -7.69
C ASN A 36 -14.56 6.58 -7.15
N SER A 37 -15.43 6.08 -8.01
CA SER A 37 -16.76 5.57 -7.65
C SER A 37 -16.77 4.14 -7.14
N GLN A 38 -15.70 3.38 -7.41
CA GLN A 38 -15.54 2.00 -6.99
C GLN A 38 -14.58 1.90 -5.81
N TRP A 39 -14.93 1.03 -4.86
CA TRP A 39 -13.99 0.54 -3.87
C TRP A 39 -13.24 -0.67 -4.44
N ASN A 40 -11.93 -0.74 -4.23
CA ASN A 40 -11.08 -1.82 -4.74
C ASN A 40 -10.41 -2.59 -3.58
N TRP A 41 -10.61 -3.91 -3.55
CA TRP A 41 -9.81 -4.82 -2.72
C TRP A 41 -8.45 -5.12 -3.36
N ILE A 42 -7.53 -4.17 -3.19
CA ILE A 42 -6.20 -4.18 -3.80
C ILE A 42 -5.43 -5.52 -3.64
N PRO A 43 -5.42 -6.20 -2.48
CA PRO A 43 -4.68 -7.47 -2.33
C PRO A 43 -5.07 -8.57 -3.32
N SER A 44 -6.30 -8.56 -3.83
CA SER A 44 -6.76 -9.55 -4.81
C SER A 44 -6.52 -9.14 -6.26
N ASN A 45 -6.02 -7.93 -6.53
CA ASN A 45 -5.57 -7.54 -7.87
C ASN A 45 -4.48 -8.48 -8.40
N ILE A 46 -3.73 -9.17 -7.53
CA ILE A 46 -2.75 -10.18 -7.94
C ILE A 46 -3.41 -11.33 -8.71
N TRP A 47 -4.56 -11.82 -8.23
CA TRP A 47 -5.31 -12.88 -8.92
C TRP A 47 -5.99 -12.37 -10.19
N VAL A 48 -6.46 -11.12 -10.17
CA VAL A 48 -6.93 -10.45 -11.39
C VAL A 48 -5.82 -10.37 -12.42
N GLY A 49 -4.61 -10.01 -11.99
CA GLY A 49 -3.44 -9.80 -12.83
C GLY A 49 -2.91 -11.04 -13.54
N VAL A 50 -3.34 -12.23 -13.15
CA VAL A 50 -2.99 -13.49 -13.85
C VAL A 50 -4.20 -14.15 -14.51
N GLY A 51 -5.37 -13.50 -14.51
CA GLY A 51 -6.60 -14.01 -15.13
C GLY A 51 -7.39 -15.01 -14.27
N ASP A 52 -6.96 -15.26 -13.04
CA ASP A 52 -7.55 -16.24 -12.12
C ASP A 52 -8.83 -15.73 -11.42
N MET A 53 -9.06 -14.42 -11.46
CA MET A 53 -10.23 -13.76 -10.88
C MET A 53 -10.66 -12.58 -11.74
N PRO A 54 -11.96 -12.40 -12.05
CA PRO A 54 -12.39 -11.23 -12.81
C PRO A 54 -12.49 -10.00 -11.90
N ALA A 55 -12.27 -8.80 -12.48
CA ALA A 55 -12.15 -7.54 -11.73
C ALA A 55 -13.40 -7.20 -10.88
N GLU A 56 -14.59 -7.64 -11.29
CA GLU A 56 -15.85 -7.38 -10.57
C GLU A 56 -15.90 -8.11 -9.21
N LYS A 57 -15.03 -9.10 -8.98
CA LYS A 57 -14.90 -9.76 -7.68
C LYS A 57 -14.10 -8.94 -6.68
N VAL A 58 -13.29 -7.98 -7.13
CA VAL A 58 -12.49 -7.10 -6.26
C VAL A 58 -13.05 -5.68 -6.18
N LEU A 59 -14.08 -5.36 -6.97
CA LEU A 59 -14.70 -4.05 -7.03
C LEU A 59 -16.13 -4.04 -6.47
N PHE A 60 -16.54 -2.91 -5.89
CA PHE A 60 -17.97 -2.60 -5.71
C PHE A 60 -18.25 -1.10 -5.69
N PRO A 61 -19.48 -0.64 -6.02
CA PRO A 61 -19.85 0.77 -5.99
C PRO A 61 -19.90 1.34 -4.56
N LEU A 62 -19.15 2.41 -4.31
CA LEU A 62 -19.13 3.09 -3.01
C LEU A 62 -20.47 3.72 -2.64
N ALA A 63 -21.15 4.31 -3.64
CA ALA A 63 -22.39 5.06 -3.46
C ALA A 63 -23.48 4.22 -2.76
N ASP A 64 -23.57 2.93 -3.07
CA ASP A 64 -24.57 2.05 -2.46
C ASP A 64 -24.32 1.80 -0.97
N VAL A 65 -23.05 1.62 -0.59
CA VAL A 65 -22.68 1.42 0.82
C VAL A 65 -22.91 2.70 1.58
N TYR A 66 -22.39 3.84 1.09
CA TYR A 66 -22.50 5.12 1.78
C TYR A 66 -23.94 5.60 1.94
N ARG A 67 -24.79 5.43 0.91
CA ARG A 67 -26.23 5.70 1.02
C ARG A 67 -26.90 4.87 2.10
N LYS A 68 -26.62 3.56 2.17
CA LYS A 68 -27.17 2.66 3.21
C LYS A 68 -26.70 3.05 4.61
N GLN A 69 -25.44 3.44 4.75
CA GLN A 69 -24.85 3.85 6.02
C GLN A 69 -25.18 5.31 6.40
N LYS A 70 -25.78 6.09 5.49
CA LYS A 70 -26.04 7.53 5.66
C LYS A 70 -24.74 8.33 5.86
N ILE A 71 -23.75 8.00 5.02
CA ILE A 71 -22.50 8.72 4.86
C ILE A 71 -22.65 9.58 3.60
N GLU A 72 -22.30 10.85 3.68
CA GLU A 72 -22.28 11.73 2.51
C GLU A 72 -21.13 11.33 1.60
N TYR A 73 -21.39 11.30 0.30
CA TYR A 73 -20.44 10.82 -0.69
C TYR A 73 -20.26 11.85 -1.79
N LEU A 74 -19.06 12.41 -1.87
CA LEU A 74 -18.63 13.34 -2.91
C LEU A 74 -17.63 12.64 -3.82
N GLN A 75 -18.00 12.44 -5.09
CA GLN A 75 -17.08 11.90 -6.08
C GLN A 75 -16.19 13.04 -6.61
N ALA A 76 -15.12 13.30 -5.88
CA ALA A 76 -14.20 14.42 -6.11
C ALA A 76 -12.79 14.09 -5.60
N LYS A 77 -11.76 14.72 -6.18
CA LYS A 77 -10.40 14.72 -5.62
C LYS A 77 -10.23 15.94 -4.71
N ALA A 78 -9.57 15.77 -3.58
CA ALA A 78 -9.14 16.90 -2.76
C ALA A 78 -7.86 17.51 -3.36
N VAL A 79 -7.78 18.84 -3.33
CA VAL A 79 -6.73 19.64 -3.98
C VAL A 79 -5.92 20.41 -2.94
N ALA A 80 -6.59 21.08 -1.99
CA ALA A 80 -5.94 21.87 -0.96
C ALA A 80 -6.66 21.78 0.39
N ILE A 81 -5.90 21.88 1.48
CA ILE A 81 -6.41 21.90 2.85
C ILE A 81 -6.17 23.30 3.43
N HIS A 82 -7.21 23.87 4.03
CA HIS A 82 -7.17 25.17 4.73
C HIS A 82 -7.49 24.92 6.20
N PRO A 83 -6.50 24.52 7.02
CA PRO A 83 -6.75 24.06 8.38
C PRO A 83 -7.18 25.18 9.34
N ASP A 84 -6.88 26.43 9.01
CA ASP A 84 -7.26 27.63 9.79
C ASP A 84 -8.34 28.47 9.08
N GLY A 85 -9.00 27.91 8.06
CA GLY A 85 -9.92 28.63 7.19
C GLY A 85 -9.20 29.65 6.30
N SER A 86 -9.90 30.72 5.94
CA SER A 86 -9.44 31.85 5.13
C SER A 86 -9.67 33.19 5.84
N GLU A 87 -9.25 34.29 5.21
CA GLU A 87 -9.53 35.64 5.70
C GLU A 87 -11.04 35.91 5.83
N THR A 88 -11.85 35.34 4.93
CA THR A 88 -13.29 35.59 4.85
C THR A 88 -14.13 34.53 5.56
N ASP A 89 -13.60 33.32 5.78
CA ASP A 89 -14.27 32.26 6.52
C ASP A 89 -13.29 31.56 7.48
N PRO A 90 -13.41 31.77 8.81
CA PRO A 90 -12.50 31.16 9.78
C PRO A 90 -12.69 29.65 9.94
N ARG A 91 -13.70 29.05 9.31
CA ARG A 91 -13.98 27.62 9.45
C ARG A 91 -13.02 26.80 8.59
N PRO A 92 -12.37 25.75 9.11
CA PRO A 92 -11.50 24.89 8.29
C PRO A 92 -12.26 24.24 7.12
N PHE A 93 -11.60 24.13 5.97
CA PHE A 93 -12.18 23.52 4.78
C PHE A 93 -11.14 22.84 3.88
N VAL A 94 -11.66 22.05 2.94
CA VAL A 94 -10.88 21.41 1.87
C VAL A 94 -11.44 21.86 0.52
N ASP A 95 -10.56 22.27 -0.37
CA ASP A 95 -10.89 22.49 -1.77
C ASP A 95 -10.90 21.15 -2.51
N ILE A 96 -11.95 20.92 -3.27
CA ILE A 96 -12.18 19.71 -4.04
C ILE A 96 -12.45 20.05 -5.49
N GLU A 97 -12.15 19.11 -6.39
CA GLU A 97 -12.55 19.16 -7.79
C GLU A 97 -13.35 17.88 -8.08
N TYR A 98 -14.60 18.04 -8.48
CA TYR A 98 -15.49 16.91 -8.76
C TYR A 98 -14.96 16.09 -9.93
N THR A 99 -15.03 14.75 -9.80
CA THR A 99 -14.60 13.80 -10.82
C THR A 99 -15.76 12.95 -11.34
N GLY A 100 -16.96 13.14 -10.80
CA GLY A 100 -18.17 12.43 -11.21
C GLY A 100 -19.44 13.15 -10.78
N GLN A 101 -20.52 12.39 -10.61
CA GLN A 101 -21.84 12.91 -10.19
C GLN A 101 -22.41 14.01 -11.11
N GLY A 102 -22.00 14.03 -12.39
CA GLY A 102 -22.43 15.04 -13.38
C GLY A 102 -21.76 16.41 -13.24
N ARG A 103 -20.72 16.51 -12.41
CA ARG A 103 -20.05 17.77 -12.05
C ARG A 103 -18.56 17.77 -12.35
N ALA A 104 -18.10 16.87 -13.23
CA ALA A 104 -16.67 16.64 -13.46
C ALA A 104 -15.94 17.94 -13.87
N GLY A 105 -14.84 18.26 -13.18
CA GLY A 105 -14.05 19.48 -13.37
C GLY A 105 -14.55 20.70 -12.59
N GLU A 106 -15.74 20.64 -11.97
CA GLU A 106 -16.22 21.74 -11.14
C GLU A 106 -15.45 21.82 -9.81
N PRO A 107 -15.04 23.02 -9.37
CA PRO A 107 -14.48 23.21 -8.05
C PRO A 107 -15.58 23.15 -6.98
N GLY A 108 -15.18 22.85 -5.75
CA GLY A 108 -16.04 22.90 -4.58
C GLY A 108 -15.25 23.06 -3.29
N THR A 109 -15.97 23.38 -2.22
CA THR A 109 -15.41 23.56 -0.88
C THR A 109 -16.20 22.69 0.10
N VAL A 110 -15.50 22.00 0.99
CA VAL A 110 -16.10 21.15 2.02
C VAL A 110 -15.53 21.55 3.38
N HIS A 111 -16.38 22.13 4.23
CA HIS A 111 -16.01 22.49 5.60
C HIS A 111 -15.93 21.25 6.50
N TYR A 112 -15.11 21.35 7.54
CA TYR A 112 -14.99 20.29 8.53
C TYR A 112 -14.68 20.84 9.92
N ASP A 113 -15.06 20.07 10.93
CA ASP A 113 -14.56 20.21 12.29
C ASP A 113 -13.41 19.22 12.54
N TYR A 114 -13.45 18.04 11.89
CA TYR A 114 -12.36 17.06 11.85
C TYR A 114 -12.08 16.55 10.45
N LEU A 115 -10.80 16.35 10.11
CA LEU A 115 -10.35 15.87 8.80
C LEU A 115 -9.44 14.65 8.93
N ILE A 116 -9.73 13.60 8.16
CA ILE A 116 -8.85 12.44 8.00
C ILE A 116 -8.33 12.41 6.56
N ASN A 117 -7.02 12.59 6.39
CA ASN A 117 -6.34 12.32 5.13
C ASN A 117 -6.02 10.83 5.00
N ALA A 118 -6.76 10.13 4.14
CA ALA A 118 -6.58 8.71 3.81
C ALA A 118 -6.50 8.49 2.29
N THR A 119 -5.93 9.45 1.55
CA THR A 119 -5.92 9.48 0.08
C THR A 119 -5.10 8.35 -0.56
N GLY A 120 -4.33 7.61 0.23
CA GLY A 120 -3.42 6.60 -0.29
C GLY A 120 -2.27 7.21 -1.09
N PRO A 121 -1.59 6.41 -1.93
CA PRO A 121 -0.48 6.87 -2.74
C PRO A 121 -0.92 7.40 -4.10
N LYS A 122 -0.17 8.38 -4.62
CA LYS A 122 0.03 8.53 -6.06
C LYS A 122 0.99 7.45 -6.55
N LEU A 123 0.57 6.69 -7.56
CA LEU A 123 1.44 5.76 -8.27
C LEU A 123 2.35 6.57 -9.20
N ARG A 124 3.63 6.71 -8.87
CA ARG A 124 4.55 7.60 -9.60
C ARG A 124 5.24 6.87 -10.75
N PHE A 125 4.47 6.49 -11.78
CA PHE A 125 5.05 5.91 -12.99
C PHE A 125 6.04 6.87 -13.67
N GLU A 126 5.80 8.17 -13.54
CA GLU A 126 6.67 9.22 -14.08
C GLU A 126 8.06 9.27 -13.42
N ALA A 127 8.27 8.60 -12.28
CA ALA A 127 9.58 8.54 -11.63
C ALA A 127 10.60 7.73 -12.45
N THR A 128 10.12 6.85 -13.34
CA THR A 128 10.96 6.01 -14.20
C THR A 128 10.49 6.17 -15.65
N PRO A 129 11.23 6.89 -16.51
CA PRO A 129 10.85 7.08 -17.91
C PRO A 129 10.50 5.76 -18.62
N GLY A 130 9.37 5.75 -19.34
CA GLY A 130 8.87 4.58 -20.08
C GLY A 130 8.22 3.48 -19.24
N MET A 131 8.17 3.62 -17.91
CA MET A 131 7.50 2.65 -17.04
C MET A 131 5.98 2.85 -16.99
N GLY A 132 5.26 1.76 -16.73
CA GLY A 132 3.87 1.76 -16.33
C GLY A 132 2.89 1.53 -17.48
N PRO A 133 1.58 1.44 -17.18
CA PRO A 133 0.56 1.03 -18.16
C PRO A 133 0.42 1.95 -19.39
N GLY A 134 0.93 3.19 -19.33
CA GLY A 134 1.03 4.10 -20.46
C GLY A 134 2.38 4.07 -21.19
N GLY A 135 3.29 3.19 -20.77
CA GLY A 135 4.61 2.95 -21.34
C GLY A 135 4.78 1.47 -21.69
N TYR A 136 5.91 0.87 -21.31
CA TYR A 136 6.31 -0.48 -21.74
C TYR A 136 6.12 -1.59 -20.69
N THR A 137 5.53 -1.29 -19.52
CA THR A 137 5.36 -2.29 -18.45
C THR A 137 3.94 -2.29 -17.88
N HIS A 138 3.52 -3.42 -17.33
CA HIS A 138 2.25 -3.55 -16.63
C HIS A 138 2.37 -3.24 -15.14
N SER A 139 1.23 -3.16 -14.47
CA SER A 139 1.11 -2.95 -13.03
C SER A 139 -0.08 -3.75 -12.50
N VAL A 140 -0.12 -4.02 -11.20
CA VAL A 140 -1.25 -4.66 -10.51
C VAL A 140 -1.78 -3.81 -9.35
N CYS A 141 -1.39 -2.52 -9.30
CA CYS A 141 -1.76 -1.62 -8.22
C CYS A 141 -3.25 -1.22 -8.23
N THR A 142 -3.93 -1.34 -9.37
CA THR A 142 -5.36 -1.12 -9.54
C THR A 142 -6.00 -2.30 -10.27
N ALA A 143 -7.32 -2.43 -10.20
CA ALA A 143 -8.04 -3.50 -10.88
C ALA A 143 -7.89 -3.38 -12.41
N ASP A 144 -7.96 -2.17 -12.96
CA ASP A 144 -7.76 -1.92 -14.39
C ASP A 144 -6.35 -2.29 -14.84
N HIS A 145 -5.32 -1.89 -14.08
CA HIS A 145 -3.94 -2.28 -14.41
C HIS A 145 -3.79 -3.81 -14.38
N ALA A 146 -4.38 -4.48 -13.38
CA ALA A 146 -4.33 -5.92 -13.25
C ALA A 146 -5.02 -6.62 -14.44
N THR A 147 -6.19 -6.18 -14.87
CA THR A 147 -6.85 -6.70 -16.08
C THR A 147 -5.95 -6.59 -17.31
N HIS A 148 -5.28 -5.45 -17.51
CA HIS A 148 -4.32 -5.28 -18.61
C HIS A 148 -3.11 -6.22 -18.48
N ALA A 149 -2.59 -6.41 -17.26
CA ALA A 149 -1.50 -7.34 -17.00
C ALA A 149 -1.90 -8.80 -17.34
N ALA A 150 -3.14 -9.19 -17.03
CA ALA A 150 -3.66 -10.51 -17.34
C ALA A 150 -3.72 -10.78 -18.85
N HIS A 151 -4.25 -9.83 -19.63
CA HIS A 151 -4.30 -9.96 -21.09
C HIS A 151 -2.89 -10.05 -21.70
N ALA A 152 -1.94 -9.27 -21.19
CA ALA A 152 -0.56 -9.33 -21.67
C ALA A 152 0.14 -10.64 -21.29
N LEU A 153 -0.10 -11.16 -20.08
CA LEU A 153 0.40 -12.46 -19.68
C LEU A 153 -0.17 -13.59 -20.54
N GLU A 154 -1.48 -13.54 -20.84
CA GLU A 154 -2.14 -14.49 -21.74
C GLU A 154 -1.51 -14.47 -23.14
N ALA A 155 -1.18 -13.28 -23.67
CA ALA A 155 -0.49 -13.15 -24.95
C ALA A 155 0.92 -13.79 -24.93
N SER A 156 1.70 -13.59 -23.86
CA SER A 156 2.99 -14.29 -23.68
C SER A 156 2.82 -15.80 -23.57
N ILE A 157 1.78 -16.28 -22.88
CA ILE A 157 1.46 -17.72 -22.81
C ILE A 157 1.13 -18.28 -24.21
N ALA A 158 0.37 -17.53 -25.02
CA ALA A 158 0.05 -17.95 -26.39
C ALA A 158 1.32 -18.09 -27.26
N LYS A 159 2.26 -17.14 -27.16
CA LYS A 159 3.57 -17.23 -27.83
C LYS A 159 4.37 -18.45 -27.36
N MET A 160 4.40 -18.72 -26.05
CA MET A 160 5.06 -19.93 -25.54
C MET A 160 4.39 -21.22 -26.02
N ARG A 161 3.06 -21.26 -26.13
CA ARG A 161 2.37 -22.42 -26.73
C ARG A 161 2.74 -22.63 -28.21
N ALA A 162 3.11 -21.56 -28.92
CA ALA A 162 3.64 -21.63 -30.27
C ALA A 162 5.13 -22.02 -30.33
N GLY A 163 5.79 -22.22 -29.18
CA GLY A 163 7.19 -22.65 -29.09
C GLY A 163 8.20 -21.50 -28.90
N GLU A 164 7.74 -20.26 -28.79
CA GLU A 164 8.62 -19.10 -28.57
C GLU A 164 9.06 -19.02 -27.10
N ARG A 165 10.36 -18.82 -26.87
CA ARG A 165 10.86 -18.53 -25.51
C ARG A 165 10.46 -17.12 -25.10
N GLN A 166 10.14 -16.92 -23.82
CA GLN A 166 9.74 -15.63 -23.28
C GLN A 166 10.52 -15.30 -22.00
N THR A 167 10.93 -14.05 -21.84
CA THR A 167 11.52 -13.52 -20.61
C THR A 167 10.48 -12.65 -19.89
N LEU A 168 10.06 -13.09 -18.71
CA LEU A 168 9.05 -12.44 -17.89
C LEU A 168 9.74 -11.75 -16.71
N VAL A 169 9.66 -10.41 -16.62
CA VAL A 169 10.29 -9.63 -15.55
C VAL A 169 9.21 -9.09 -14.60
N ILE A 170 9.28 -9.48 -13.33
CA ILE A 170 8.34 -9.04 -12.29
C ILE A 170 9.14 -8.35 -11.19
N GLY A 171 8.68 -7.22 -10.65
CA GLY A 171 9.45 -6.59 -9.60
C GLY A 171 9.18 -5.13 -9.33
N MET A 172 10.24 -4.43 -8.95
CA MET A 172 10.26 -3.03 -8.54
C MET A 172 10.79 -2.19 -9.71
N GLY A 173 10.08 -1.12 -10.03
CA GLY A 173 10.45 -0.24 -11.14
C GLY A 173 11.25 1.01 -10.76
N HIS A 174 11.69 1.12 -9.50
CA HIS A 174 12.52 2.23 -9.02
C HIS A 174 13.22 1.83 -7.71
N GLY A 175 14.36 2.46 -7.42
CA GLY A 175 15.16 2.18 -6.21
C GLY A 175 14.46 2.49 -4.88
N THR A 176 13.37 3.25 -4.90
CA THR A 176 12.61 3.66 -3.70
C THR A 176 11.19 3.08 -3.62
N CYS A 177 10.94 2.00 -4.37
CA CYS A 177 9.65 1.31 -4.32
C CYS A 177 9.37 0.69 -2.95
N THR A 178 8.07 0.48 -2.72
CA THR A 178 7.52 -0.30 -1.60
C THR A 178 6.64 -1.43 -2.18
N CYS A 179 5.93 -2.17 -1.33
CA CYS A 179 5.04 -3.27 -1.73
C CYS A 179 5.77 -4.44 -2.42
N GLN A 180 7.00 -4.74 -2.00
CA GLN A 180 7.78 -5.91 -2.41
C GLN A 180 6.98 -7.21 -2.25
N GLY A 181 6.21 -7.35 -1.16
CA GLY A 181 5.34 -8.51 -0.95
C GLY A 181 4.32 -8.75 -2.07
N ALA A 182 3.80 -7.70 -2.71
CA ALA A 182 2.87 -7.82 -3.84
C ALA A 182 3.57 -8.31 -5.11
N ALA A 183 4.80 -7.86 -5.38
CA ALA A 183 5.58 -8.34 -6.52
C ALA A 183 6.08 -9.78 -6.29
N PHE A 184 6.52 -10.09 -5.06
CA PHE A 184 6.84 -11.45 -4.63
C PHE A 184 5.65 -12.39 -4.83
N GLU A 185 4.45 -11.95 -4.45
CA GLU A 185 3.24 -12.75 -4.69
C GLU A 185 2.95 -12.91 -6.18
N TYR A 186 3.04 -11.83 -6.96
CA TYR A 186 2.73 -11.87 -8.39
C TYR A 186 3.67 -12.76 -9.18
N VAL A 187 4.98 -12.74 -8.89
CA VAL A 187 5.96 -13.59 -9.62
C VAL A 187 5.65 -15.08 -9.43
N PHE A 188 5.21 -15.50 -8.25
CA PHE A 188 4.80 -16.89 -8.02
C PHE A 188 3.43 -17.22 -8.59
N ASN A 189 2.51 -16.26 -8.70
CA ASN A 189 1.28 -16.48 -9.47
C ASN A 189 1.59 -16.66 -10.95
N VAL A 190 2.46 -15.84 -11.53
CA VAL A 190 2.92 -16.00 -12.92
C VAL A 190 3.58 -17.37 -13.11
N ASP A 191 4.54 -17.77 -12.26
CA ASP A 191 5.15 -19.12 -12.31
C ASP A 191 4.09 -20.23 -12.25
N HIS A 192 3.11 -20.11 -11.35
CA HIS A 192 2.03 -21.07 -11.22
C HIS A 192 1.17 -21.15 -12.48
N THR A 193 0.70 -20.02 -12.99
CA THR A 193 -0.17 -19.93 -14.18
C THR A 193 0.51 -20.53 -15.41
N ILE A 194 1.80 -20.23 -15.65
CA ILE A 194 2.51 -20.76 -16.82
C ILE A 194 2.87 -22.25 -16.67
N ARG A 195 3.06 -22.75 -15.44
CA ARG A 195 3.17 -24.19 -15.16
C ARG A 195 1.86 -24.90 -15.44
N GLN A 196 0.73 -24.35 -15.00
CA GLN A 196 -0.59 -24.91 -15.32
C GLN A 196 -0.87 -24.91 -16.82
N ALA A 197 -0.41 -23.88 -17.54
CA ALA A 197 -0.52 -23.82 -18.99
C ALA A 197 0.43 -24.79 -19.73
N GLY A 198 1.35 -25.47 -19.02
CA GLY A 198 2.28 -26.45 -19.58
C GLY A 198 3.46 -25.84 -20.35
N VAL A 199 3.76 -24.55 -20.15
CA VAL A 199 4.75 -23.81 -20.96
C VAL A 199 5.94 -23.26 -20.17
N ARG A 200 6.06 -23.63 -18.88
CA ARG A 200 7.10 -23.11 -17.97
C ARG A 200 8.53 -23.25 -18.48
N ASP A 201 8.83 -24.31 -19.22
CA ASP A 201 10.17 -24.60 -19.74
C ASP A 201 10.61 -23.65 -20.86
N LEU A 202 9.67 -22.88 -21.42
CA LEU A 202 9.92 -21.84 -22.41
C LEU A 202 10.04 -20.44 -21.77
N ALA A 203 9.90 -20.33 -20.45
CA ALA A 203 9.95 -19.07 -19.73
C ALA A 203 11.24 -18.90 -18.93
N THR A 204 11.88 -17.74 -19.07
CA THR A 204 12.81 -17.21 -18.07
C THR A 204 12.05 -16.25 -17.18
N ILE A 205 11.95 -16.53 -15.89
CA ILE A 205 11.29 -15.62 -14.92
C ILE A 205 12.36 -14.89 -14.11
N VAL A 206 12.31 -13.56 -14.11
CA VAL A 206 13.21 -12.70 -13.35
C VAL A 206 12.40 -11.89 -12.34
N TYR A 207 12.85 -11.90 -11.10
CA TYR A 207 12.40 -10.99 -10.05
C TYR A 207 13.43 -9.87 -9.86
N LEU A 208 13.07 -8.64 -10.25
CA LEU A 208 13.93 -7.46 -10.18
C LEU A 208 13.55 -6.63 -8.95
N THR A 209 14.42 -6.48 -7.96
CA THR A 209 14.05 -5.82 -6.70
C THR A 209 15.06 -4.78 -6.25
N ASN A 210 14.55 -3.73 -5.59
CA ASN A 210 15.36 -2.72 -4.90
C ASN A 210 15.79 -3.17 -3.50
N GLU A 211 15.38 -4.36 -3.06
CA GLU A 211 15.84 -4.96 -1.81
C GLU A 211 17.33 -5.32 -1.91
N ALA A 212 18.14 -4.93 -0.92
CA ALA A 212 19.56 -5.30 -0.87
C ALA A 212 19.77 -6.81 -0.67
N ALA A 213 18.89 -7.42 0.11
CA ALA A 213 18.79 -8.86 0.30
C ALA A 213 17.35 -9.28 0.03
N LEU A 214 17.16 -10.39 -0.69
CA LEU A 214 15.83 -10.96 -0.90
C LEU A 214 15.10 -11.17 0.42
N GLY A 215 13.78 -10.92 0.45
CA GLY A 215 12.98 -11.13 1.65
C GLY A 215 13.13 -10.03 2.71
N ASP A 216 13.73 -8.89 2.35
CA ASP A 216 13.74 -7.68 3.17
C ASP A 216 12.33 -7.07 3.28
N PHE A 217 11.57 -7.14 2.18
CA PHE A 217 10.20 -6.66 2.03
C PHE A 217 9.95 -5.19 2.42
N GLY A 218 10.99 -4.35 2.48
CA GLY A 218 10.90 -2.97 2.94
C GLY A 218 10.75 -2.84 4.46
N VAL A 219 10.99 -3.92 5.21
CA VAL A 219 10.82 -3.98 6.67
C VAL A 219 12.09 -4.46 7.39
N GLY A 220 13.25 -4.45 6.73
CA GLY A 220 14.52 -4.90 7.31
C GLY A 220 14.64 -6.42 7.46
N GLY A 221 13.87 -7.19 6.68
CA GLY A 221 13.81 -8.65 6.79
C GLY A 221 13.15 -9.12 8.09
N MET A 222 13.08 -10.43 8.29
CA MET A 222 12.49 -11.07 9.46
C MET A 222 13.33 -12.25 9.93
N VAL A 223 13.23 -12.54 11.21
CA VAL A 223 13.82 -13.73 11.85
C VAL A 223 12.69 -14.46 12.57
N PHE A 224 12.53 -15.75 12.30
CA PHE A 224 11.46 -16.57 12.85
C PHE A 224 11.90 -18.03 13.02
N ASP A 225 11.21 -18.75 13.90
CA ASP A 225 11.46 -20.17 14.11
C ASP A 225 10.69 -21.02 13.09
N GLN A 226 11.39 -21.96 12.47
CA GLN A 226 10.84 -22.96 11.56
C GLN A 226 11.37 -24.35 11.96
N GLU A 227 10.46 -25.25 12.33
CA GLU A 227 10.78 -26.63 12.73
C GLU A 227 11.88 -26.76 13.82
N GLY A 228 11.91 -25.81 14.77
CA GLY A 228 12.88 -25.79 15.87
C GLY A 228 14.20 -25.10 15.56
N PHE A 229 14.37 -24.53 14.37
CA PHE A 229 15.54 -23.74 13.97
C PHE A 229 15.16 -22.30 13.65
N GLN A 230 16.02 -21.36 14.02
CA GLN A 230 15.86 -19.96 13.65
C GLN A 230 16.28 -19.77 12.18
N THR A 231 15.39 -19.23 11.36
CA THR A 231 15.63 -18.91 9.95
C THR A 231 15.41 -17.43 9.68
N THR A 232 15.96 -16.93 8.58
CA THR A 232 15.74 -15.57 8.11
C THR A 232 14.82 -15.57 6.90
N SER A 233 14.06 -14.50 6.71
CA SER A 233 13.28 -14.30 5.48
C SER A 233 14.17 -14.36 4.23
N GLU A 234 15.43 -13.93 4.33
CA GLU A 234 16.39 -14.04 3.23
C GLU A 234 16.68 -15.48 2.82
N LEU A 235 17.04 -16.34 3.78
CA LEU A 235 17.32 -17.74 3.49
C LEU A 235 16.07 -18.44 2.94
N TRP A 236 14.93 -18.17 3.57
CA TRP A 236 13.64 -18.72 3.18
C TRP A 236 13.24 -18.32 1.76
N THR A 237 13.31 -17.02 1.43
CA THR A 237 13.01 -16.52 0.08
C THR A 237 13.99 -17.04 -0.97
N LYS A 238 15.30 -17.08 -0.69
CA LYS A 238 16.29 -17.68 -1.61
C LYS A 238 15.99 -19.14 -1.93
N SER A 239 15.59 -19.91 -0.92
CA SER A 239 15.21 -21.31 -1.11
C SER A 239 14.01 -21.45 -2.05
N LEU A 240 12.95 -20.65 -1.84
CA LEU A 240 11.76 -20.64 -2.69
C LEU A 240 12.07 -20.27 -4.14
N PHE A 241 12.90 -19.26 -4.35
CA PHE A 241 13.28 -18.81 -5.69
C PHE A 241 14.06 -19.88 -6.43
N ARG A 242 15.01 -20.53 -5.75
CA ARG A 242 15.78 -21.65 -6.31
C ARG A 242 14.88 -22.83 -6.65
N GLU A 243 13.98 -23.22 -5.75
CA GLU A 243 13.04 -24.32 -5.96
C GLU A 243 12.13 -24.07 -7.19
N ARG A 244 11.69 -22.82 -7.37
CA ARG A 244 10.78 -22.43 -8.46
C ARG A 244 11.50 -22.02 -9.75
N GLY A 245 12.83 -21.96 -9.74
CA GLY A 245 13.65 -21.54 -10.88
C GLY A 245 13.41 -20.07 -11.27
N VAL A 246 13.17 -19.20 -10.29
CA VAL A 246 13.02 -17.75 -10.48
C VAL A 246 14.38 -17.09 -10.25
N LEU A 247 14.87 -16.35 -11.24
CA LEU A 247 16.13 -15.61 -11.14
C LEU A 247 15.89 -14.32 -10.36
N ALA A 248 16.74 -14.00 -9.39
CA ALA A 248 16.64 -12.75 -8.64
C ALA A 248 17.76 -11.78 -9.01
N ILE A 249 17.39 -10.52 -9.23
CA ILE A 249 18.32 -9.39 -9.33
C ILE A 249 17.99 -8.46 -8.16
N VAL A 250 18.92 -8.38 -7.21
CA VAL A 250 18.76 -7.59 -5.96
C VAL A 250 19.46 -6.25 -6.06
N GLY A 251 19.06 -5.31 -5.20
CA GLY A 251 19.70 -4.01 -5.09
C GLY A 251 19.64 -3.20 -6.39
N ALA A 252 18.54 -3.30 -7.14
CA ALA A 252 18.38 -2.67 -8.43
C ALA A 252 17.52 -1.39 -8.38
N HIS A 253 17.93 -0.39 -9.14
CA HIS A 253 17.15 0.80 -9.49
C HIS A 253 16.94 0.81 -11.00
N VAL A 254 15.69 0.73 -11.45
CA VAL A 254 15.36 0.90 -12.87
C VAL A 254 15.46 2.38 -13.22
N GLU A 255 16.38 2.73 -14.11
CA GLU A 255 16.60 4.10 -14.57
C GLU A 255 15.57 4.51 -15.64
N ARG A 256 15.22 3.57 -16.52
CA ARG A 256 14.26 3.76 -17.60
C ARG A 256 13.85 2.43 -18.22
N VAL A 257 12.72 2.42 -18.91
CA VAL A 257 12.24 1.29 -19.70
C VAL A 257 12.02 1.73 -21.14
N GLU A 258 12.48 0.92 -22.09
CA GLU A 258 12.19 1.02 -23.51
C GLU A 258 11.39 -0.19 -23.97
N ASP A 259 10.98 -0.21 -25.23
CA ASP A 259 10.31 -1.37 -25.81
C ASP A 259 11.17 -2.63 -25.68
N GLY A 260 10.68 -3.59 -24.90
CA GLY A 260 11.34 -4.86 -24.62
C GLY A 260 12.66 -4.79 -23.83
N VAL A 261 13.06 -3.64 -23.27
CA VAL A 261 14.33 -3.52 -22.51
C VAL A 261 14.20 -2.67 -21.24
N ILE A 262 14.62 -3.22 -20.11
CA ILE A 262 14.75 -2.50 -18.82
C ILE A 262 16.22 -2.11 -18.63
N HIS A 263 16.48 -0.83 -18.39
CA HIS A 263 17.81 -0.33 -18.02
C HIS A 263 17.85 -0.04 -16.52
N TYR A 264 18.80 -0.63 -15.81
CA TYR A 264 18.88 -0.54 -14.36
C TYR A 264 20.31 -0.44 -13.85
N GLU A 265 20.46 0.12 -12.67
CA GLU A 265 21.70 0.23 -11.92
C GLU A 265 21.63 -0.67 -10.66
N THR A 266 22.71 -1.39 -10.35
CA THR A 266 22.82 -2.18 -9.11
C THR A 266 23.60 -1.46 -8.02
N LEU A 267 23.56 -1.99 -6.80
CA LEU A 267 24.20 -1.38 -5.61
C LEU A 267 25.70 -1.09 -5.77
N ASP A 268 26.41 -1.84 -6.60
CA ASP A 268 27.82 -1.63 -6.93
C ASP A 268 28.06 -0.46 -7.91
N GLY A 269 26.99 0.13 -8.45
CA GLY A 269 27.04 1.20 -9.44
C GLY A 269 27.11 0.72 -10.89
N THR A 270 27.07 -0.60 -11.12
CA THR A 270 27.09 -1.17 -12.48
C THR A 270 25.73 -0.95 -13.15
N LYS A 271 25.76 -0.55 -14.42
CA LYS A 271 24.56 -0.37 -15.24
C LYS A 271 24.36 -1.57 -16.17
N HIS A 272 23.11 -1.97 -16.32
CA HIS A 272 22.72 -3.17 -17.02
C HIS A 272 21.50 -2.93 -17.90
N SER A 273 21.35 -3.78 -18.91
CA SER A 273 20.15 -3.87 -19.73
C SER A 273 19.60 -5.29 -19.64
N LEU A 274 18.30 -5.42 -19.44
CA LEU A 274 17.57 -6.69 -19.38
C LEU A 274 16.46 -6.69 -20.41
N ALA A 275 16.57 -7.55 -21.42
CA ALA A 275 15.51 -7.77 -22.39
C ALA A 275 14.32 -8.49 -21.72
N PHE A 276 13.10 -8.16 -22.12
CA PHE A 276 11.88 -8.78 -21.62
C PHE A 276 10.81 -8.86 -22.72
N ASP A 277 9.94 -9.86 -22.62
CA ASP A 277 8.75 -10.02 -23.45
C ASP A 277 7.46 -9.64 -22.70
N PHE A 278 7.49 -9.75 -21.37
CA PHE A 278 6.45 -9.27 -20.46
C PHE A 278 7.10 -8.67 -19.23
N SER A 279 6.57 -7.55 -18.76
CA SER A 279 7.06 -6.90 -17.54
C SER A 279 5.92 -6.41 -16.66
N MET A 280 5.99 -6.69 -15.36
CA MET A 280 5.13 -6.09 -14.34
C MET A 280 6.00 -5.46 -13.26
N LEU A 281 6.01 -4.12 -13.20
CA LEU A 281 6.81 -3.37 -12.24
C LEU A 281 5.93 -2.51 -11.32
N ILE A 282 6.20 -2.58 -10.02
CA ILE A 282 5.59 -1.71 -9.03
C ILE A 282 6.29 -0.33 -9.08
N PRO A 283 5.55 0.78 -9.22
CA PRO A 283 6.12 2.12 -9.21
C PRO A 283 6.43 2.57 -7.77
N PRO A 284 7.30 3.58 -7.58
CA PRO A 284 7.44 4.23 -6.29
C PRO A 284 6.15 4.99 -5.96
N PHE A 285 5.88 5.12 -4.66
CA PHE A 285 4.71 5.85 -4.17
C PHE A 285 5.09 7.25 -3.72
N GLY A 286 4.21 8.22 -3.99
CA GLY A 286 4.30 9.57 -3.43
C GLY A 286 2.96 10.02 -2.86
N GLY A 287 2.95 11.18 -2.23
CA GLY A 287 1.70 11.87 -1.90
C GLY A 287 0.89 12.23 -3.13
N VAL A 288 -0.42 12.39 -2.96
CA VAL A 288 -1.34 12.71 -4.06
C VAL A 288 -1.23 14.14 -4.59
N GLY A 289 -0.37 14.97 -3.98
CA GLY A 289 -0.14 16.35 -4.39
C GLY A 289 -1.06 17.37 -3.73
N LEU A 290 -1.62 17.04 -2.56
CA LEU A 290 -2.37 17.99 -1.74
C LEU A 290 -1.51 19.20 -1.37
N LYS A 291 -2.11 20.38 -1.46
CA LYS A 291 -1.55 21.62 -0.95
C LYS A 291 -2.14 21.96 0.41
N ALA A 292 -1.49 22.86 1.14
CA ALA A 292 -2.06 23.46 2.33
C ALA A 292 -1.80 24.96 2.37
N TYR A 293 -2.82 25.72 2.76
CA TYR A 293 -2.75 27.17 2.85
C TYR A 293 -3.16 27.65 4.24
N ALA A 294 -2.44 28.64 4.75
CA ALA A 294 -2.78 29.34 5.97
C ALA A 294 -3.93 30.32 5.74
N ARG A 295 -4.44 30.88 6.84
CA ARG A 295 -5.59 31.79 6.81
C ARG A 295 -5.40 33.03 5.93
N ASP A 296 -4.18 33.55 5.85
CA ASP A 296 -3.77 34.69 5.03
C ASP A 296 -3.45 34.31 3.56
N GLY A 297 -3.67 33.05 3.18
CA GLY A 297 -3.34 32.51 1.86
C GLY A 297 -1.89 32.07 1.69
N GLY A 298 -1.04 32.17 2.72
CA GLY A 298 0.34 31.68 2.67
C GLY A 298 0.43 30.17 2.44
N ASP A 299 1.35 29.71 1.59
CA ASP A 299 1.58 28.28 1.35
C ASP A 299 2.28 27.64 2.57
N ILE A 300 1.58 26.72 3.25
CA ILE A 300 2.08 25.94 4.39
C ILE A 300 2.20 24.46 4.05
N THR A 301 2.23 24.12 2.76
CA THR A 301 2.35 22.73 2.28
C THR A 301 3.55 22.05 2.92
N ASP A 302 4.73 22.69 2.95
CA ASP A 302 5.95 22.09 3.52
C ASP A 302 5.89 21.99 5.06
N THR A 303 4.96 22.68 5.72
CA THR A 303 4.68 22.52 7.15
C THR A 303 3.89 21.25 7.41
N LEU A 304 2.89 20.93 6.57
CA LEU A 304 2.01 19.77 6.75
C LEU A 304 2.52 18.50 6.04
N PHE A 305 3.32 18.63 4.98
CA PHE A 305 3.75 17.53 4.13
C PHE A 305 5.27 17.40 4.10
N ALA A 306 5.76 16.17 4.01
CA ALA A 306 7.16 15.87 3.74
C ALA A 306 7.47 16.08 2.24
N PRO A 307 8.74 16.20 1.82
CA PRO A 307 9.11 16.34 0.40
C PRO A 307 8.61 15.21 -0.52
N SER A 308 8.32 14.04 0.05
CA SER A 308 7.67 12.91 -0.64
C SER A 308 6.18 13.15 -0.97
N GLY A 309 5.60 14.25 -0.47
CA GLY A 309 4.20 14.62 -0.57
C GLY A 309 3.28 13.93 0.46
N PHE A 310 3.82 13.05 1.31
CA PHE A 310 3.04 12.42 2.38
C PHE A 310 2.87 13.38 3.56
N MET A 311 1.76 13.29 4.28
CA MET A 311 1.43 14.22 5.37
C MET A 311 2.16 13.84 6.66
N LYS A 312 2.81 14.81 7.32
CA LYS A 312 3.49 14.63 8.60
C LYS A 312 2.47 14.38 9.73
N VAL A 313 2.84 13.52 10.67
CA VAL A 313 2.03 13.13 11.84
C VAL A 313 2.88 13.19 13.12
N ASP A 314 2.42 12.64 14.24
CA ASP A 314 3.06 12.62 15.56
C ASP A 314 4.34 11.75 15.63
N ALA A 315 5.30 12.00 14.74
CA ALA A 315 6.55 11.24 14.62
C ALA A 315 7.78 12.15 14.80
N ASP A 316 8.93 11.55 15.11
CA ASP A 316 10.21 12.26 15.14
C ASP A 316 10.85 12.26 13.75
N TYR A 317 10.78 13.39 13.06
CA TYR A 317 11.37 13.60 11.73
C TYR A 317 12.81 14.12 11.77
N THR A 318 13.45 14.18 12.94
CA THR A 318 14.83 14.66 13.07
C THR A 318 15.76 13.76 12.24
N PRO A 319 16.58 14.31 11.32
CA PRO A 319 17.53 13.51 10.57
C PRO A 319 18.55 12.85 11.49
N LYS A 320 18.61 11.52 11.46
CA LYS A 320 19.52 10.69 12.26
C LYS A 320 20.14 9.60 11.38
N PRO A 321 21.37 9.12 11.69
CA PRO A 321 21.91 7.92 11.04
C PRO A 321 21.09 6.68 11.38
N TYR A 322 21.15 5.66 10.52
CA TYR A 322 20.37 4.41 10.63
C TYR A 322 20.49 3.76 12.01
N GLU A 323 21.70 3.76 12.58
CA GLU A 323 22.01 3.13 13.87
C GLU A 323 21.38 3.85 15.08
N GLN A 324 20.83 5.06 14.88
CA GLN A 324 20.15 5.86 15.91
C GLN A 324 18.63 5.90 15.76
N TRP A 325 18.07 5.31 14.70
CA TRP A 325 16.62 5.22 14.52
C TRP A 325 16.00 4.31 15.57
N LYS A 326 14.85 4.73 16.09
CA LYS A 326 14.14 4.01 17.14
C LYS A 326 12.70 3.73 16.77
N ALA A 327 12.15 2.66 17.35
CA ALA A 327 10.73 2.35 17.28
C ALA A 327 9.86 3.53 17.77
N THR A 328 10.33 4.28 18.77
CA THR A 328 9.64 5.46 19.33
C THR A 328 9.65 6.68 18.41
N ASP A 329 10.46 6.69 17.33
CA ASP A 329 10.42 7.77 16.34
C ASP A 329 9.14 7.69 15.49
N TRP A 330 8.49 6.52 15.43
CA TRP A 330 7.28 6.28 14.64
C TRP A 330 6.00 6.79 15.30
N PRO A 331 5.01 7.22 14.49
CA PRO A 331 3.79 7.81 15.02
C PRO A 331 2.99 6.82 15.86
N SER A 332 2.21 7.38 16.79
CA SER A 332 1.37 6.63 17.71
C SER A 332 -0.11 6.96 17.56
N THR A 333 -0.47 8.21 17.25
CA THR A 333 -1.85 8.71 17.21
C THR A 333 -2.30 9.13 15.82
N TYR A 334 -1.35 9.38 14.90
CA TYR A 334 -1.57 9.86 13.54
C TYR A 334 -2.17 11.27 13.46
N GLU A 335 -2.09 12.02 14.56
CA GLU A 335 -2.44 13.44 14.62
C GLU A 335 -1.39 14.27 13.89
N VAL A 336 -1.82 15.29 13.15
CA VAL A 336 -0.90 16.25 12.55
C VAL A 336 -0.40 17.21 13.63
N PRO A 337 0.93 17.41 13.79
CA PRO A 337 1.47 18.33 14.78
C PRO A 337 0.88 19.73 14.64
N GLY A 338 0.40 20.30 15.74
CA GLY A 338 -0.28 21.61 15.76
C GLY A 338 -1.80 21.55 15.51
N TYR A 339 -2.34 20.46 14.96
CA TYR A 339 -3.76 20.35 14.59
C TYR A 339 -4.40 19.10 15.18
N ARG A 340 -5.00 19.21 16.37
CA ARG A 340 -5.68 18.08 17.07
C ARG A 340 -6.92 17.55 16.34
N ASN A 341 -7.39 18.24 15.31
CA ASN A 341 -8.53 17.88 14.48
C ASN A 341 -8.15 17.33 13.10
N LEU A 342 -6.86 17.23 12.79
CA LEU A 342 -6.35 16.74 11.51
C LEU A 342 -5.54 15.46 11.70
N PHE A 343 -5.83 14.45 10.88
CA PHE A 343 -5.18 13.13 10.94
C PHE A 343 -4.70 12.70 9.56
N ALA A 344 -3.64 11.90 9.49
CA ALA A 344 -3.25 11.19 8.27
C ALA A 344 -3.00 9.71 8.53
N VAL A 345 -3.67 8.83 7.78
CA VAL A 345 -3.70 7.38 8.06
C VAL A 345 -3.42 6.53 6.83
N GLY A 346 -3.06 5.26 7.04
CA GLY A 346 -2.67 4.34 5.97
C GLY A 346 -1.45 4.84 5.19
N ILE A 347 -1.47 4.75 3.86
CA ILE A 347 -0.32 5.15 3.05
C ILE A 347 -0.10 6.67 3.04
N ALA A 348 -1.10 7.48 3.38
CA ALA A 348 -1.07 8.94 3.25
C ALA A 348 -0.13 9.65 4.25
N PHE A 349 0.17 9.05 5.40
CA PHE A 349 1.12 9.63 6.35
C PHE A 349 2.57 9.43 5.90
N ALA A 350 3.44 10.35 6.30
CA ALA A 350 4.87 10.33 6.05
C ALA A 350 5.58 9.49 7.11
N PRO A 351 6.23 8.37 6.74
CA PRO A 351 7.16 7.68 7.63
C PRO A 351 8.28 8.63 8.05
N PRO A 352 8.70 8.64 9.33
CA PRO A 352 9.80 9.48 9.80
C PRO A 352 11.15 9.10 9.17
N HIS A 353 11.32 7.80 8.90
CA HIS A 353 12.51 7.24 8.28
C HIS A 353 12.17 5.89 7.61
N ALA A 354 13.16 5.29 6.93
CA ALA A 354 13.02 3.94 6.38
C ALA A 354 13.06 2.87 7.48
N ILE A 355 12.62 1.65 7.20
CA ILE A 355 12.80 0.52 8.12
C ILE A 355 14.05 -0.26 7.73
N SER A 356 14.15 -0.63 6.45
CA SER A 356 15.35 -1.22 5.87
C SER A 356 16.47 -0.18 5.82
N LYS A 357 17.72 -0.63 5.95
CA LYS A 357 18.89 0.24 5.85
C LYS A 357 18.91 0.89 4.46
N PRO A 358 18.83 2.24 4.36
CA PRO A 358 18.89 2.90 3.07
C PRO A 358 20.31 2.77 2.49
N LEU A 359 20.41 2.41 1.21
CA LEU A 359 21.68 2.32 0.50
C LEU A 359 21.73 3.32 -0.65
N LYS A 360 22.96 3.64 -1.06
CA LYS A 360 23.26 4.55 -2.15
C LYS A 360 24.42 3.98 -2.95
N THR A 361 24.32 4.01 -4.27
CA THR A 361 25.38 3.53 -5.17
C THR A 361 26.55 4.53 -5.19
N PRO A 362 27.75 4.13 -5.67
CA PRO A 362 28.85 5.05 -5.92
C PRO A 362 28.49 6.22 -6.88
N ASN A 363 27.52 6.02 -7.78
CA ASN A 363 27.03 7.07 -8.70
C ASN A 363 26.04 8.04 -8.03
N GLY A 364 25.63 7.74 -6.81
CA GLY A 364 24.73 8.57 -6.02
C GLY A 364 23.25 8.22 -6.13
N THR A 365 22.92 7.10 -6.76
CA THR A 365 21.55 6.61 -6.89
C THR A 365 21.06 6.00 -5.58
N ALA A 366 19.90 6.43 -5.09
CA ALA A 366 19.29 5.88 -3.88
C ALA A 366 18.58 4.56 -4.19
N ILE A 367 19.00 3.48 -3.51
CA ILE A 367 18.37 2.16 -3.55
C ILE A 367 17.99 1.82 -2.12
N ALA A 368 16.78 2.23 -1.76
CA ALA A 368 16.29 2.23 -0.39
C ALA A 368 14.80 1.87 -0.39
N PRO A 369 14.44 0.59 -0.13
CA PRO A 369 13.06 0.15 0.03
C PRO A 369 12.28 1.06 0.98
N ALA A 370 11.14 1.55 0.51
CA ALA A 370 10.27 2.40 1.32
C ALA A 370 9.37 1.54 2.23
N PRO A 371 9.09 1.98 3.48
CA PRO A 371 8.30 1.20 4.43
C PRO A 371 6.89 0.88 3.92
N PRO A 372 6.43 -0.38 3.95
CA PRO A 372 5.08 -0.73 3.54
C PRO A 372 4.05 -0.37 4.61
N ARG A 373 2.91 0.17 4.19
CA ARG A 373 1.72 0.38 5.03
C ARG A 373 0.62 -0.55 4.53
N THR A 374 0.73 -1.83 4.91
CA THR A 374 -0.12 -2.92 4.39
C THR A 374 -1.59 -2.79 4.82
N GLY A 375 -2.43 -3.75 4.46
CA GLY A 375 -3.87 -3.72 4.74
C GLY A 375 -4.20 -3.54 6.22
N MET A 376 -3.57 -4.34 7.10
CA MET A 376 -3.82 -4.30 8.54
C MET A 376 -3.39 -2.96 9.17
N PRO A 377 -2.14 -2.45 9.02
CA PRO A 377 -1.79 -1.11 9.48
C PRO A 377 -2.70 -0.01 8.92
N SER A 378 -3.10 -0.10 7.65
CA SER A 378 -4.03 0.87 7.06
C SER A 378 -5.41 0.84 7.73
N GLY A 379 -5.99 -0.33 7.95
CA GLY A 379 -7.28 -0.48 8.63
C GLY A 379 -7.22 -0.04 10.10
N VAL A 380 -6.20 -0.49 10.84
CA VAL A 380 -6.02 -0.17 12.26
C VAL A 380 -5.87 1.34 12.48
N THR A 381 -5.04 2.01 11.69
CA THR A 381 -4.84 3.47 11.81
C THR A 381 -6.08 4.27 11.45
N GLY A 382 -6.81 3.88 10.40
CA GLY A 382 -8.10 4.49 10.05
C GLY A 382 -9.15 4.33 11.15
N LYS A 383 -9.23 3.14 11.76
CA LYS A 383 -10.11 2.87 12.90
C LYS A 383 -9.72 3.68 14.15
N ALA A 384 -8.43 3.79 14.44
CA ALA A 384 -7.93 4.56 15.59
C ALA A 384 -8.28 6.05 15.48
N ALA A 385 -8.06 6.67 14.31
CA ALA A 385 -8.48 8.04 14.05
C ALA A 385 -9.99 8.24 14.24
N ALA A 386 -10.81 7.31 13.72
CA ALA A 386 -12.27 7.34 13.90
C ALA A 386 -12.69 7.26 15.39
N ILE A 387 -12.03 6.42 16.19
CA ILE A 387 -12.27 6.30 17.62
C ILE A 387 -11.89 7.59 18.35
N THR A 388 -10.71 8.14 18.06
CA THR A 388 -10.22 9.40 18.63
C THR A 388 -11.22 10.53 18.39
N ILE A 389 -11.63 10.73 17.13
CA ILE A 389 -12.58 11.79 16.74
C ILE A 389 -13.93 11.58 17.44
N ALA A 390 -14.47 10.36 17.44
CA ALA A 390 -15.75 10.07 18.08
C ALA A 390 -15.73 10.29 19.60
N ARG A 391 -14.58 10.04 20.27
CA ARG A 391 -14.40 10.36 21.69
C ARG A 391 -14.28 11.87 21.90
N ARG A 392 -13.52 12.58 21.06
CA ARG A 392 -13.29 14.03 21.20
C ARG A 392 -14.52 14.89 20.91
N ILE A 393 -15.40 14.43 20.02
CA ILE A 393 -16.71 15.06 19.81
C ILE A 393 -17.57 15.02 21.09
N LYS A 394 -17.40 14.01 21.95
CA LYS A 394 -18.12 13.88 23.23
C LYS A 394 -17.38 14.54 24.39
N ASN A 395 -16.06 14.43 24.40
CA ASN A 395 -15.17 15.00 25.40
C ASN A 395 -13.90 15.53 24.70
N PRO A 396 -13.78 16.86 24.48
CA PRO A 396 -12.65 17.46 23.75
C PRO A 396 -11.26 17.06 24.26
N ASP A 397 -11.13 16.70 25.53
CA ASP A 397 -9.86 16.33 26.16
C ASP A 397 -9.54 14.82 26.08
N ALA A 398 -10.40 14.02 25.44
CA ALA A 398 -10.18 12.59 25.32
C ALA A 398 -8.83 12.28 24.63
N PRO A 399 -8.03 11.34 25.19
CA PRO A 399 -6.78 10.93 24.58
C PRO A 399 -7.03 10.25 23.24
N ALA A 400 -6.05 10.34 22.35
CA ALA A 400 -6.10 9.61 21.09
C ALA A 400 -5.95 8.10 21.33
N GLU A 401 -6.62 7.31 20.50
CA GLU A 401 -6.44 5.86 20.44
C GLU A 401 -5.07 5.55 19.80
N PRO A 402 -4.16 4.84 20.49
CA PRO A 402 -2.85 4.53 19.95
C PRO A 402 -2.92 3.41 18.90
N ALA A 403 -2.14 3.55 17.84
CA ALA A 403 -2.05 2.58 16.75
C ALA A 403 -0.65 2.57 16.12
N SER A 404 0.42 2.56 16.92
CA SER A 404 1.78 2.61 16.35
C SER A 404 2.16 1.33 15.59
N MET A 405 2.80 1.51 14.42
CA MET A 405 3.44 0.42 13.67
C MET A 405 4.61 -0.25 14.41
N ALA A 406 5.12 0.40 15.46
CA ALA A 406 6.08 -0.18 16.40
C ALA A 406 5.44 -1.10 17.44
N HIS A 407 4.11 -1.13 17.56
CA HIS A 407 3.38 -1.95 18.53
C HIS A 407 2.37 -2.92 17.90
N MET A 408 1.94 -2.68 16.65
CA MET A 408 1.06 -3.60 15.93
C MET A 408 1.83 -4.58 15.05
N GLY A 409 1.21 -5.71 14.76
CA GLY A 409 1.71 -6.68 13.79
C GLY A 409 1.20 -6.42 12.38
N ALA A 410 1.69 -7.22 11.45
CA ALA A 410 1.12 -7.34 10.11
C ALA A 410 1.14 -8.81 9.67
N ALA A 411 0.11 -9.20 8.94
CA ALA A 411 0.06 -10.46 8.21
C ALA A 411 0.13 -10.18 6.70
N CYS A 412 1.00 -10.89 6.00
CA CYS A 412 1.10 -10.88 4.55
C CYS A 412 0.98 -12.31 4.05
N VAL A 413 0.08 -12.54 3.08
CA VAL A 413 -0.14 -13.88 2.53
C VAL A 413 0.03 -13.80 1.03
N ALA A 414 1.20 -14.24 0.57
CA ALA A 414 1.52 -14.36 -0.84
C ALA A 414 1.05 -15.73 -1.35
N SER A 415 -0.10 -15.75 -2.02
CA SER A 415 -0.75 -16.98 -2.48
C SER A 415 -0.63 -17.14 -3.98
N ALA A 416 -0.06 -18.26 -4.42
CA ALA A 416 -0.07 -18.69 -5.81
C ALA A 416 -1.18 -19.73 -6.08
N GLY A 417 -1.88 -19.56 -7.19
CA GLY A 417 -2.98 -20.42 -7.63
C GLY A 417 -4.32 -20.12 -6.97
N THR A 418 -5.34 -20.89 -7.37
CA THR A 418 -6.75 -20.71 -6.96
C THR A 418 -7.44 -21.99 -6.52
N GLY A 419 -8.53 -21.81 -5.76
CA GLY A 419 -9.43 -22.88 -5.35
C GLY A 419 -8.95 -23.67 -4.13
N LEU A 420 -9.80 -24.55 -3.63
CA LEU A 420 -9.58 -25.19 -2.32
C LEU A 420 -8.43 -26.22 -2.27
N THR A 421 -7.95 -26.72 -3.40
CA THR A 421 -7.03 -27.88 -3.42
C THR A 421 -5.76 -27.67 -4.25
N LYS A 422 -5.68 -26.60 -5.05
CA LYS A 422 -4.58 -26.38 -6.01
C LYS A 422 -3.73 -25.15 -5.71
N GLY A 423 -3.99 -24.46 -4.61
CA GLY A 423 -3.22 -23.30 -4.17
C GLY A 423 -2.02 -23.67 -3.29
N SER A 424 -1.03 -22.78 -3.26
CA SER A 424 0.05 -22.78 -2.27
C SER A 424 0.31 -21.34 -1.87
N ALA A 425 0.58 -21.09 -0.59
CA ALA A 425 0.91 -19.74 -0.14
C ALA A 425 2.14 -19.71 0.74
N ALA A 426 2.81 -18.58 0.69
CA ALA A 426 3.77 -18.08 1.65
C ALA A 426 3.03 -17.12 2.58
N ALA A 427 2.69 -17.59 3.78
CA ALA A 427 2.08 -16.78 4.82
C ALA A 427 3.18 -16.28 5.77
N MET A 428 3.18 -14.97 6.03
CA MET A 428 4.14 -14.31 6.91
C MET A 428 3.39 -13.45 7.91
N THR A 429 3.72 -13.59 9.18
CA THR A 429 3.32 -12.66 10.23
C THR A 429 4.55 -12.01 10.82
N MET A 430 4.41 -10.77 11.28
CA MET A 430 5.47 -10.06 11.99
C MET A 430 4.86 -9.20 13.09
N LEU A 431 5.53 -9.13 14.24
CA LEU A 431 5.16 -8.25 15.34
C LEU A 431 6.43 -7.75 16.05
N PRO A 432 6.64 -6.43 16.15
CA PRO A 432 5.95 -5.35 15.43
C PRO A 432 6.33 -5.25 13.94
N VAL A 433 5.63 -4.38 13.20
CA VAL A 433 6.00 -4.07 11.80
C VAL A 433 7.32 -3.31 11.75
N VAL A 434 7.45 -2.25 12.55
CA VAL A 434 8.71 -1.51 12.74
C VAL A 434 9.51 -2.20 13.83
N PRO A 435 10.73 -2.69 13.56
CA PRO A 435 11.56 -3.36 14.55
C PRO A 435 11.80 -2.52 15.81
N ASP A 436 11.68 -3.14 16.97
CA ASP A 436 11.98 -2.58 18.27
C ASP A 436 13.10 -3.38 18.94
N TYR A 437 14.34 -2.97 18.71
CA TYR A 437 15.54 -3.61 19.26
C TYR A 437 15.75 -3.30 20.74
N ASP A 438 15.09 -2.27 21.29
CA ASP A 438 15.12 -1.99 22.73
C ASP A 438 14.26 -3.03 23.49
N ARG A 439 13.23 -3.60 22.83
CA ARG A 439 12.33 -4.60 23.41
C ARG A 439 12.62 -6.04 23.01
N TYR A 440 13.01 -6.28 21.75
CA TYR A 440 13.18 -7.62 21.20
C TYR A 440 14.59 -7.81 20.62
N PRO A 441 15.30 -8.92 20.94
CA PRO A 441 16.66 -9.14 20.44
C PRO A 441 16.80 -9.14 18.91
N THR A 442 15.78 -9.61 18.19
CA THR A 442 15.73 -9.61 16.72
C THR A 442 14.96 -8.41 16.16
N GLY A 443 14.59 -7.46 17.02
CA GLY A 443 13.66 -6.37 16.72
C GLY A 443 12.20 -6.79 16.67
N ARG A 444 11.89 -8.10 16.74
CA ARG A 444 10.51 -8.63 16.71
C ARG A 444 10.28 -9.78 17.69
N ASP A 445 9.03 -9.97 18.10
CA ASP A 445 8.64 -11.15 18.87
C ASP A 445 8.68 -12.38 17.95
N VAL A 446 9.64 -13.27 18.19
CA VAL A 446 9.85 -14.51 17.41
C VAL A 446 8.69 -15.51 17.55
N ARG A 447 7.83 -15.37 18.58
CA ARG A 447 6.66 -16.26 18.77
C ARG A 447 5.50 -15.88 17.84
N GLU A 448 5.41 -14.59 17.54
CA GLU A 448 4.36 -13.97 16.72
C GLU A 448 4.84 -13.68 15.28
N THR A 449 6.16 -13.66 15.06
CA THR A 449 6.77 -13.54 13.73
C THR A 449 6.99 -14.93 13.16
N ARG A 450 6.28 -15.28 12.09
CA ARG A 450 6.29 -16.62 11.50
C ARG A 450 6.33 -16.57 9.98
N GLY A 451 6.92 -17.59 9.36
CA GLY A 451 6.86 -17.84 7.93
C GLY A 451 6.43 -19.28 7.69
N GLU A 452 5.26 -19.47 7.07
CA GLU A 452 4.69 -20.79 6.82
C GLU A 452 4.40 -20.96 5.32
N LEU A 453 4.71 -22.14 4.80
CA LEU A 453 4.39 -22.54 3.43
C LEU A 453 3.28 -23.58 3.45
N GLY A 454 2.29 -23.41 2.58
CA GLY A 454 1.33 -24.46 2.29
C GLY A 454 -0.05 -23.99 1.91
N LEU A 455 -0.96 -24.96 1.79
CA LEU A 455 -2.34 -24.76 1.38
C LEU A 455 -3.17 -23.98 2.43
N HIS A 456 -2.81 -24.09 3.71
CA HIS A 456 -3.50 -23.36 4.79
C HIS A 456 -3.42 -21.84 4.56
N GLY A 457 -2.26 -21.31 4.14
CA GLY A 457 -2.11 -19.90 3.81
C GLY A 457 -2.99 -19.48 2.62
N HIS A 458 -3.14 -20.35 1.62
CA HIS A 458 -4.05 -20.11 0.49
C HIS A 458 -5.50 -19.96 0.96
N TRP A 459 -5.97 -20.85 1.84
CA TRP A 459 -7.30 -20.76 2.43
C TRP A 459 -7.50 -19.51 3.27
N VAL A 460 -6.48 -19.12 4.05
CA VAL A 460 -6.50 -17.86 4.80
C VAL A 460 -6.70 -16.69 3.83
N LYS A 461 -5.91 -16.59 2.75
CA LYS A 461 -6.07 -15.49 1.78
C LYS A 461 -7.46 -15.46 1.14
N LEU A 462 -7.99 -16.62 0.75
CA LEU A 462 -9.33 -16.73 0.17
C LEU A 462 -10.41 -16.30 1.16
N MET A 463 -10.30 -16.74 2.42
CA MET A 463 -11.19 -16.32 3.51
C MET A 463 -11.12 -14.80 3.72
N LEU A 464 -9.91 -14.22 3.78
CA LEU A 464 -9.71 -12.78 3.95
C LEU A 464 -10.34 -11.99 2.79
N HIS A 465 -10.21 -12.45 1.54
CA HIS A 465 -10.87 -11.82 0.39
C HIS A 465 -12.38 -11.66 0.62
N TYR A 466 -13.07 -12.74 0.99
CA TYR A 466 -14.52 -12.68 1.22
C TYR A 466 -14.90 -11.92 2.48
N LEU A 467 -14.17 -12.09 3.58
CA LEU A 467 -14.44 -11.41 4.86
C LEU A 467 -14.25 -9.90 4.73
N PHE A 468 -13.17 -9.42 4.12
CA PHE A 468 -12.94 -7.99 3.97
C PHE A 468 -13.87 -7.33 2.96
N LEU A 469 -14.26 -8.02 1.88
CA LEU A 469 -15.34 -7.54 1.01
C LEU A 469 -16.70 -7.50 1.72
N TYR A 470 -16.99 -8.48 2.58
CA TYR A 470 -18.19 -8.49 3.41
C TYR A 470 -18.19 -7.28 4.35
N LYS A 471 -17.05 -7.04 5.01
CA LYS A 471 -16.83 -5.93 5.93
C LYS A 471 -16.95 -4.57 5.24
N ALA A 472 -16.26 -4.37 4.12
CA ALA A 472 -16.29 -3.13 3.34
C ALA A 472 -17.68 -2.87 2.72
N LYS A 473 -18.47 -3.91 2.45
CA LYS A 473 -19.89 -3.73 2.06
C LYS A 473 -20.79 -3.33 3.24
N ALA A 474 -20.22 -3.13 4.44
CA ALA A 474 -20.90 -2.77 5.69
C ALA A 474 -22.09 -3.69 6.00
N LYS A 475 -21.94 -4.99 5.73
CA LYS A 475 -22.99 -5.99 5.97
C LYS A 475 -23.16 -6.27 7.47
N PHE A 476 -24.24 -6.94 7.83
CA PHE A 476 -24.57 -7.23 9.24
C PHE A 476 -23.39 -7.85 9.99
N GLY A 477 -23.05 -7.33 11.17
CA GLY A 477 -21.92 -7.84 11.96
C GLY A 477 -20.53 -7.44 11.43
N TRP A 478 -20.42 -6.60 10.40
CA TRP A 478 -19.12 -6.12 9.89
C TRP A 478 -18.13 -5.62 10.98
N PRO A 479 -18.55 -4.95 12.08
CA PRO A 479 -17.58 -4.46 13.06
C PRO A 479 -16.94 -5.55 13.92
N LEU A 480 -17.44 -6.79 13.85
CA LEU A 480 -16.89 -7.96 14.54
C LEU A 480 -15.68 -8.54 13.80
N ILE A 481 -15.53 -8.22 12.51
CA ILE A 481 -14.39 -8.63 11.70
C ILE A 481 -13.23 -7.68 12.06
N PRO A 482 -12.09 -8.19 12.58
CA PRO A 482 -10.94 -7.36 12.94
C PRO A 482 -10.37 -6.64 11.71
N GLU A 483 -9.55 -5.61 11.96
CA GLU A 483 -8.76 -4.97 10.90
C GLU A 483 -7.59 -5.83 10.47
#